data_AF-A0A974BQX5-F1
#
_entry.id   AF-A0A974BQX5-F1
#
_cell.length_a   1.000
_cell.length_b   1.000
_cell.length_c   1.000
_cell.angle_alpha   90.00
_cell.angle_beta   90.00
_cell.angle_gamma   90.00
#
_symmetry.space_group_name_H-M   'P 1'
#
loop_
_entity.id
_entity.type
_entity.pdbx_description
1 polymer ?
#
loop_
_entity_poly.entity_id
_entity_poly.type
_entity_poly.pdbx_seq_one_letter_code
_entity_poly.pdbx_strand_id
1 'polypeptide(L)'
;MGSDTNANTKSILKHDQAILDLRRHTEDLENRSRRGNIRICGFTKARDADGIHFEENTIHLYQDLAASTITQRRLLKPITSSLRERGISYKWGFPFALLAHKGGKIFALRYPVDAPLFCQQLDIPIADVLKWRNYILGPPDDDPLAIATDGLSTPSRLR
;
A
#
# COMPACT_ATOMS: atom_id res chain seq x y z
N MET A 1 3.90 17.37 -37.46
CA MET A 1 3.02 16.42 -36.76
C MET A 1 3.54 16.17 -35.33
N GLY A 2 3.50 17.17 -34.44
CA GLY A 2 4.11 17.08 -33.10
C GLY A 2 3.34 17.79 -31.97
N SER A 3 2.18 18.38 -32.28
CA SER A 3 1.29 19.02 -31.30
C SER A 3 0.39 17.99 -30.59
N ASP A 4 -0.08 16.99 -31.34
CA ASP A 4 -1.16 16.11 -30.89
C ASP A 4 -0.65 15.05 -29.91
N THR A 5 0.61 14.62 -30.06
CA THR A 5 1.27 13.72 -29.11
C THR A 5 1.44 14.37 -27.73
N ASN A 6 1.84 15.64 -27.67
CA ASN A 6 2.02 16.37 -26.41
C ASN A 6 0.69 16.63 -25.70
N ALA A 7 -0.37 16.95 -26.44
CA ALA A 7 -1.71 17.10 -25.87
C ALA A 7 -2.23 15.78 -25.27
N ASN A 8 -2.01 14.66 -25.97
CA ASN A 8 -2.41 13.33 -25.50
C ASN A 8 -1.59 12.86 -24.29
N THR A 9 -0.28 13.11 -24.24
CA THR A 9 0.52 12.80 -23.05
C THR A 9 0.04 13.57 -21.82
N LYS A 10 -0.32 14.85 -21.98
CA LYS A 10 -0.85 15.66 -20.89
C LYS A 10 -2.22 15.19 -20.40
N SER A 11 -3.09 14.71 -21.28
CA SER A 11 -4.38 14.14 -20.85
C SER A 11 -4.21 12.82 -20.11
N ILE A 12 -3.31 11.94 -20.58
CA ILE A 12 -2.99 10.68 -19.92
C ILE A 12 -2.48 10.92 -18.49
N LEU A 13 -1.50 11.80 -18.31
CA LEU A 13 -0.98 12.15 -16.98
C LEU A 13 -2.06 12.71 -16.05
N LYS A 14 -3.00 13.50 -16.59
CA LYS A 14 -4.14 14.01 -15.81
C LYS A 14 -5.08 12.89 -15.38
N HIS A 15 -5.33 11.91 -16.25
CA HIS A 15 -6.17 10.77 -15.94
C HIS A 15 -5.52 9.87 -14.89
N ASP A 16 -4.22 9.59 -14.99
CA ASP A 16 -3.48 8.81 -13.99
C ASP A 16 -3.58 9.46 -12.59
N GLN A 17 -3.39 10.78 -12.53
CA GLN A 17 -3.55 11.52 -11.30
C GLN A 17 -4.98 11.43 -10.75
N ALA A 18 -6.00 11.60 -11.61
CA ALA A 18 -7.39 11.48 -11.20
C ALA A 18 -7.73 10.07 -10.67
N ILE A 19 -7.21 9.01 -11.29
CA ILE A 19 -7.40 7.63 -10.84
C ILE A 19 -6.78 7.44 -9.44
N LEU A 20 -5.58 7.97 -9.21
CA LEU A 20 -4.92 7.88 -7.90
C LEU A 20 -5.71 8.61 -6.82
N ASP A 21 -6.24 9.79 -7.13
CA ASP A 21 -7.03 10.58 -6.20
C ASP A 21 -8.37 9.91 -5.88
N LEU A 22 -9.03 9.31 -6.88
CA LEU A 22 -10.25 8.53 -6.68
C LEU A 22 -10.01 7.30 -5.80
N ARG A 23 -8.94 6.52 -6.06
CA ARG A 23 -8.59 5.35 -5.23
C ARG A 23 -8.38 5.74 -3.77
N ARG A 24 -7.69 6.86 -3.54
CA ARG A 24 -7.48 7.41 -2.19
C ARG A 24 -8.78 7.85 -1.53
N HIS A 25 -9.67 8.50 -2.29
CA HIS A 25 -10.95 8.94 -1.76
C HIS A 25 -11.83 7.74 -1.35
N THR A 26 -11.89 6.70 -2.18
CA THR A 26 -12.61 5.46 -1.85
C THR A 26 -12.01 4.79 -0.61
N GLU A 27 -10.69 4.69 -0.51
CA GLU A 27 -10.01 4.14 0.68
C GLU A 27 -10.29 4.96 1.95
N ASP A 28 -10.33 6.30 1.84
CA ASP A 28 -10.68 7.19 2.96
C ASP A 28 -12.11 6.95 3.44
N LEU A 29 -13.09 6.91 2.51
CA LEU A 29 -14.50 6.63 2.84
C LEU A 29 -14.66 5.27 3.53
N GLU A 30 -13.97 4.25 3.01
CA GLU A 30 -14.01 2.90 3.57
C GLU A 30 -13.44 2.86 5.00
N ASN A 31 -12.32 3.53 5.24
CA ASN A 31 -11.72 3.61 6.58
C ASN A 31 -12.52 4.50 7.55
N ARG A 32 -13.20 5.54 7.06
CA ARG A 32 -14.13 6.34 7.88
C ARG A 32 -15.29 5.49 8.36
N SER A 33 -15.85 4.66 7.48
CA SER A 33 -16.93 3.72 7.82
C SER A 33 -16.50 2.72 8.91
N ARG A 34 -15.23 2.28 8.89
CA ARG A 34 -14.67 1.35 9.90
C ARG A 34 -14.14 2.01 11.18
N ARG A 35 -14.16 3.34 11.31
CA ARG A 35 -13.45 4.04 12.40
C ARG A 35 -13.88 3.62 13.82
N GLY A 36 -15.14 3.22 13.99
CA GLY A 36 -15.67 2.71 15.26
C GLY A 36 -15.47 1.21 15.48
N ASN A 37 -14.99 0.49 14.47
CA ASN A 37 -14.85 -0.96 14.52
C ASN A 37 -13.52 -1.37 15.16
N ILE A 38 -13.57 -2.46 15.93
CA ILE A 38 -12.40 -3.09 16.54
C ILE A 38 -12.30 -4.51 16.01
N ARG A 39 -11.11 -4.89 15.53
CA ARG A 39 -10.81 -6.25 15.14
C ARG A 39 -10.22 -7.00 16.34
N ILE A 40 -10.89 -8.07 16.74
CA ILE A 40 -10.45 -8.93 17.84
C ILE A 40 -9.85 -10.21 17.25
N CYS A 41 -8.62 -10.54 17.62
CA CYS A 41 -7.92 -11.76 17.20
C CYS A 41 -7.54 -12.60 18.44
N GLY A 42 -7.43 -13.92 18.27
CA GLY A 42 -7.05 -14.84 19.37
C GLY A 42 -8.16 -15.77 19.85
N PHE A 43 -9.31 -15.81 19.16
CA PHE A 43 -10.40 -16.73 19.47
C PHE A 43 -10.29 -18.03 18.65
N THR A 44 -9.57 -19.02 19.17
CA THR A 44 -9.44 -20.34 18.52
C THR A 44 -10.67 -21.24 18.74
N LYS A 45 -11.46 -21.01 19.80
CA LYS A 45 -12.59 -21.87 20.21
C LYS A 45 -13.98 -21.20 20.13
N ALA A 46 -14.10 -19.97 19.64
CA ALA A 46 -15.35 -19.19 19.76
C ALA A 46 -16.42 -19.48 18.68
N ARG A 47 -16.12 -20.24 17.62
CA ARG A 47 -17.08 -20.49 16.54
C ARG A 47 -18.25 -21.39 16.94
N ASP A 48 -18.03 -22.26 17.93
CA ASP A 48 -18.99 -23.27 18.38
C ASP A 48 -19.42 -23.07 19.85
N ALA A 49 -19.00 -21.96 20.48
CA ALA A 49 -19.24 -21.68 21.88
C ALA A 49 -20.32 -20.61 22.06
N ASP A 50 -21.27 -20.86 22.98
CA ASP A 50 -22.35 -19.93 23.36
C ASP A 50 -21.84 -18.73 24.20
N GLY A 51 -20.57 -18.76 24.60
CA GLY A 51 -19.92 -17.71 25.39
C GLY A 51 -18.40 -17.76 25.37
N ILE A 52 -17.76 -16.62 25.67
CA ILE A 52 -16.30 -16.48 25.71
C ILE A 52 -15.86 -16.42 27.17
N HIS A 53 -15.29 -17.52 27.68
CA HIS A 53 -14.58 -17.53 28.96
C HIS A 53 -13.09 -17.24 28.72
N PHE A 54 -12.54 -16.23 29.39
CA PHE A 54 -11.18 -15.73 29.13
C PHE A 54 -10.30 -15.88 30.37
N GLU A 55 -9.50 -16.95 30.41
CA GLU A 55 -8.47 -17.17 31.43
C GLU A 55 -7.08 -17.27 30.79
N GLU A 56 -6.80 -18.32 30.00
CA GLU A 56 -5.47 -18.54 29.39
C GLU A 56 -5.33 -18.06 27.93
N ASN A 57 -6.39 -17.51 27.32
CA ASN A 57 -6.31 -17.05 25.94
C ASN A 57 -5.59 -15.68 25.88
N THR A 58 -4.83 -15.39 24.82
CA THR A 58 -4.33 -14.03 24.57
C THR A 58 -5.19 -13.39 23.48
N ILE A 59 -5.94 -12.34 23.84
CA ILE A 59 -6.70 -11.53 22.88
C ILE A 59 -5.82 -10.38 22.40
N HIS A 60 -5.80 -10.17 21.08
CA HIS A 60 -5.23 -8.99 20.47
C HIS A 60 -6.32 -8.10 19.89
N LEU A 61 -6.31 -6.83 20.28
CA LEU A 61 -7.22 -5.80 19.77
C LEU A 61 -6.49 -4.95 18.73
N TYR A 62 -7.10 -4.80 17.56
CA TYR A 62 -6.58 -3.97 16.48
C TYR A 62 -7.67 -3.03 15.99
N GLN A 63 -7.25 -1.90 15.41
CA GLN A 63 -8.17 -1.09 14.61
C GLN A 63 -8.60 -1.90 13.39
N ASP A 64 -9.90 -1.85 13.08
CA ASP A 64 -10.41 -2.37 11.82
C ASP A 64 -10.11 -1.36 10.70
N LEU A 65 -9.41 -1.82 9.66
CA LEU A 65 -8.89 -0.99 8.58
C LEU A 65 -9.17 -1.67 7.25
N ALA A 66 -9.26 -0.88 6.18
CA ALA A 66 -9.38 -1.40 4.84
C ALA A 66 -8.24 -2.36 4.48
N ALA A 67 -8.58 -3.39 3.70
CA ALA A 67 -7.62 -4.38 3.24
C ALA A 67 -6.50 -3.71 2.42
N SER A 68 -6.85 -2.69 1.63
CA SER A 68 -5.91 -1.82 0.92
C SER A 68 -4.91 -1.15 1.88
N THR A 69 -5.41 -0.51 2.93
CA THR A 69 -4.58 0.17 3.94
C THR A 69 -3.68 -0.80 4.68
N ILE A 70 -4.20 -1.96 5.10
CA ILE A 70 -3.41 -3.01 5.74
C ILE A 70 -2.31 -3.50 4.78
N THR A 71 -2.62 -3.69 3.51
CA THR A 71 -1.66 -4.13 2.49
C THR A 71 -0.56 -3.10 2.31
N GLN A 72 -0.89 -1.82 2.14
CA GLN A 72 0.11 -0.75 2.04
C GLN A 72 1.02 -0.69 3.28
N ARG A 73 0.47 -0.82 4.49
CA ARG A 73 1.27 -0.85 5.73
C ARG A 73 2.22 -2.03 5.79
N ARG A 74 1.79 -3.22 5.31
CA ARG A 74 2.66 -4.41 5.21
C ARG A 74 3.78 -4.22 4.20
N LEU A 75 3.50 -3.57 3.07
CA LEU A 75 4.49 -3.30 2.03
C LEU A 75 5.56 -2.29 2.48
N LEU A 76 5.23 -1.41 3.43
CA LEU A 76 6.18 -0.49 4.08
C LEU A 76 7.02 -1.11 5.20
N LYS A 77 6.89 -2.44 5.45
CA LYS A 77 7.69 -3.14 6.46
C LYS A 77 9.20 -2.84 6.36
N PRO A 78 9.84 -2.86 5.18
CA PRO A 78 11.27 -2.56 5.05
C PRO A 78 11.67 -1.18 5.62
N ILE A 79 10.85 -0.16 5.38
CA ILE A 79 11.08 1.19 5.92
C ILE A 79 10.86 1.19 7.43
N THR A 80 9.75 0.62 7.90
CA THR A 80 9.44 0.61 9.36
C THR A 80 10.45 -0.18 10.18
N SER A 81 11.02 -1.26 9.63
CA SER A 81 12.13 -1.98 10.27
C SER A 81 13.36 -1.09 10.41
N SER A 82 13.74 -0.39 9.34
CA SER A 82 14.88 0.54 9.34
C SER A 82 14.68 1.70 10.33
N LEU A 83 13.46 2.22 10.46
CA LEU A 83 13.11 3.24 11.46
C LEU A 83 13.28 2.70 12.88
N ARG A 84 12.78 1.49 13.14
CA ARG A 84 12.87 0.84 14.46
C ARG A 84 14.31 0.54 14.87
N GLU A 85 15.13 0.03 13.94
CA GLU A 85 16.55 -0.26 14.17
C GLU A 85 17.35 0.99 14.56
N ARG A 86 16.98 2.15 14.01
CA ARG A 86 17.60 3.46 14.31
C ARG A 86 16.94 4.20 15.47
N GLY A 87 15.98 3.59 16.16
CA GLY A 87 15.26 4.21 17.28
C GLY A 87 14.40 5.41 16.89
N ILE A 88 14.03 5.54 15.61
CA ILE A 88 13.20 6.64 15.11
C ILE A 88 11.73 6.33 15.42
N SER A 89 11.07 7.19 16.18
CA SER A 89 9.66 7.02 16.48
C SER A 89 8.80 7.33 15.26
N TYR A 90 7.81 6.48 15.02
CA TYR A 90 6.88 6.65 13.91
C TYR A 90 5.45 6.29 14.30
N LYS A 91 4.49 6.83 13.55
CA LYS A 91 3.07 6.53 13.68
C LYS A 91 2.40 6.50 12.31
N TRP A 92 1.26 5.82 12.24
CA TRP A 92 0.41 5.83 11.05
C TRP A 92 -0.53 7.03 11.09
N GLY A 93 -0.50 7.87 10.06
CA GLY A 93 -1.47 8.92 9.80
C GLY A 93 -2.70 8.37 9.07
N PHE A 94 -3.84 9.01 9.29
CA PHE A 94 -5.12 8.63 8.67
C PHE A 94 -5.29 9.29 7.29
N PRO A 95 -5.86 8.59 6.29
CA PRO A 95 -6.17 7.15 6.27
C PRO A 95 -4.89 6.28 6.09
N PHE A 96 -3.91 6.80 5.33
CA PHE A 96 -2.60 6.21 5.15
C PHE A 96 -1.51 7.28 4.98
N ALA A 97 -0.59 7.34 5.94
CA ALA A 97 0.70 8.02 5.84
C ALA A 97 1.65 7.44 6.88
N LEU A 98 2.93 7.26 6.55
CA LEU A 98 3.94 6.91 7.55
C LEU A 98 4.57 8.22 8.06
N LEU A 99 4.34 8.53 9.33
CA LEU A 99 4.83 9.76 9.97
C LEU A 99 6.01 9.40 10.88
N ALA A 100 7.21 9.91 10.59
CA ALA A 100 8.40 9.66 11.38
C ALA A 100 8.94 10.95 12.01
N HIS A 101 9.43 10.87 13.24
CA HIS A 101 9.89 12.01 14.02
C HIS A 101 11.42 12.02 14.11
N LYS A 102 12.06 13.09 13.65
CA LYS A 102 13.52 13.27 13.76
C LYS A 102 13.86 14.75 13.92
N GLY A 103 14.68 15.08 14.93
CA GLY A 103 15.14 16.46 15.16
C GLY A 103 14.02 17.48 15.37
N GLY A 104 12.95 17.10 16.09
CA GLY A 104 11.79 17.97 16.33
C GLY A 104 10.88 18.19 15.12
N LYS A 105 11.19 17.59 13.96
CA LYS A 105 10.37 17.65 12.75
C LYS A 105 9.67 16.32 12.49
N ILE A 106 8.51 16.40 11.85
CA ILE A 106 7.73 15.25 11.41
C ILE A 106 7.85 15.15 9.90
N PHE A 107 8.35 14.01 9.43
CA PHE A 107 8.42 13.67 8.01
C PHE A 107 7.25 12.74 7.68
N ALA A 108 6.61 12.96 6.53
CA ALA A 108 5.44 12.19 6.11
C ALA A 108 5.71 11.50 4.77
N LEU A 109 5.59 10.18 4.74
CA LEU A 109 5.62 9.39 3.51
C LEU A 109 4.20 9.01 3.11
N ARG A 110 3.76 9.54 1.96
CA ARG A 110 2.40 9.32 1.42
C ARG A 110 2.41 8.62 0.06
N TYR A 111 3.46 8.83 -0.73
CA TYR A 111 3.58 8.27 -2.07
C TYR A 111 4.90 7.52 -2.25
N PRO A 112 4.94 6.47 -3.09
CA PRO A 112 6.17 5.74 -3.40
C PRO A 112 7.29 6.63 -3.94
N VAL A 113 6.93 7.68 -4.70
CA VAL A 113 7.88 8.63 -5.29
C VAL A 113 8.65 9.43 -4.23
N ASP A 114 8.08 9.62 -3.05
CA ASP A 114 8.69 10.37 -1.95
C ASP A 114 9.60 9.48 -1.08
N ALA A 115 9.59 8.16 -1.28
CA ALA A 115 10.31 7.22 -0.43
C ALA A 115 11.83 7.47 -0.39
N PRO A 116 12.53 7.75 -1.51
CA PRO A 116 13.96 8.04 -1.46
C PRO A 116 14.28 9.29 -0.65
N LEU A 117 13.51 10.36 -0.86
CA LEU A 117 13.67 11.62 -0.13
C LEU A 117 13.40 11.43 1.37
N PHE A 118 12.32 10.71 1.71
CA PHE A 118 11.98 10.37 3.09
C PHE A 118 13.10 9.58 3.78
N CYS A 119 13.67 8.59 3.09
CA CYS A 119 14.78 7.80 3.64
C CYS A 119 16.02 8.66 3.87
N GLN A 120 16.36 9.52 2.90
CA GLN A 120 17.50 10.43 2.99
C GLN A 120 17.36 11.42 4.16
N GLN A 121 16.18 12.04 4.31
CA GLN A 121 15.92 12.99 5.40
C GLN A 121 16.01 12.35 6.78
N LEU A 122 15.60 11.09 6.88
CA LEU A 122 15.66 10.32 8.13
C LEU A 122 17.01 9.65 8.35
N ASP A 123 17.95 9.78 7.41
CA ASP A 123 19.23 9.07 7.42
C ASP A 123 19.02 7.58 7.66
N ILE A 124 18.18 6.95 6.83
CA ILE A 124 17.95 5.50 6.83
C ILE A 124 18.31 4.95 5.44
N PRO A 125 18.72 3.68 5.31
CA PRO A 125 19.00 3.11 4.01
C PRO A 125 17.76 3.18 3.12
N ILE A 126 17.97 3.47 1.84
CA ILE A 126 16.89 3.47 0.85
C ILE A 126 16.37 2.04 0.76
N ALA A 127 15.18 1.81 1.32
CA ALA A 127 14.57 0.50 1.30
C ALA A 127 13.93 0.23 -0.07
N ASP A 128 13.95 -1.04 -0.50
CA ASP A 128 13.22 -1.45 -1.69
C ASP A 128 11.71 -1.32 -1.45
N VAL A 129 11.10 -0.37 -2.16
CA VAL A 129 9.66 -0.09 -2.15
C VAL A 129 8.98 -0.48 -3.46
N LEU A 130 9.63 -1.27 -4.33
CA LEU A 130 9.09 -1.64 -5.64
C LEU A 130 7.71 -2.29 -5.52
N LYS A 131 7.52 -3.19 -4.55
CA LYS A 131 6.21 -3.84 -4.32
C LYS A 131 5.14 -2.82 -3.93
N TRP A 132 5.48 -1.82 -3.13
CA TRP A 132 4.55 -0.75 -2.77
C TRP A 132 4.26 0.16 -3.97
N ARG A 133 5.28 0.52 -4.75
CA ARG A 133 5.13 1.26 -6.00
C ARG A 133 4.17 0.56 -6.96
N ASN A 134 4.41 -0.72 -7.23
CA ASN A 134 3.61 -1.50 -8.17
C ASN A 134 2.16 -1.70 -7.67
N TYR A 135 1.95 -1.77 -6.35
CA TYR A 135 0.62 -1.83 -5.78
C TYR A 135 -0.19 -0.54 -6.01
N ILE A 136 0.46 0.63 -5.91
CA ILE A 136 -0.20 1.93 -6.05
C ILE A 136 -0.36 2.34 -7.52
N LEU A 137 0.73 2.27 -8.28
CA LEU A 137 0.83 2.78 -9.65
C LEU A 137 0.59 1.70 -10.71
N GLY A 138 0.50 0.42 -10.32
CA GLY A 138 0.61 -0.69 -11.26
C GLY A 138 2.08 -1.03 -11.57
N PRO A 139 2.36 -2.22 -12.13
CA PRO A 139 3.65 -2.47 -12.73
C PRO A 139 3.92 -1.38 -13.79
N PRO A 140 5.17 -0.91 -13.95
CA PRO A 140 5.50 -0.12 -15.13
C PRO A 140 5.10 -0.94 -16.35
N ASP A 141 4.40 -0.33 -17.31
CA ASP A 141 4.04 -1.02 -18.55
C ASP A 141 5.32 -1.64 -19.11
N ASP A 142 5.37 -2.97 -19.12
CA ASP A 142 6.41 -3.68 -19.86
C ASP A 142 6.31 -3.18 -21.29
N ASP A 143 7.47 -2.83 -21.84
CA ASP A 143 7.68 -2.38 -23.22
C ASP A 143 6.62 -2.99 -24.17
N PRO A 144 5.86 -2.18 -24.94
CA PRO A 144 4.81 -2.67 -25.84
C PRO A 144 5.28 -3.73 -26.85
N LEU A 145 6.58 -3.99 -26.95
CA LEU A 145 7.20 -5.02 -27.79
C LEU A 145 7.23 -6.43 -27.17
N ALA A 146 6.89 -6.61 -25.89
CA ALA A 146 6.97 -7.92 -25.21
C ALA A 146 5.72 -8.81 -25.36
N ILE A 147 4.62 -8.31 -25.93
CA ILE A 147 3.36 -9.07 -26.08
C ILE A 147 3.40 -10.05 -27.29
N ALA A 148 4.47 -10.06 -28.09
CA ALA A 148 4.49 -10.77 -29.37
C ALA A 148 5.03 -12.21 -29.38
N THR A 149 5.33 -12.86 -28.25
CA THR A 149 5.98 -14.21 -28.28
C THR A 149 5.19 -15.37 -27.68
N ASP A 150 4.03 -15.18 -27.05
CA ASP A 150 3.31 -16.29 -26.40
C ASP A 150 1.97 -16.64 -27.08
N GLY A 151 1.96 -16.54 -28.41
CA GLY A 151 0.80 -16.84 -29.26
C GLY A 151 1.10 -17.86 -30.35
N LEU A 152 1.70 -19.02 -30.03
CA LEU A 152 1.65 -20.17 -30.95
C LEU A 152 1.56 -21.50 -30.19
N SER A 153 0.33 -21.91 -29.87
CA SER A 153 0.00 -23.33 -29.76
C SER A 153 -1.37 -23.58 -30.39
N THR A 154 -1.30 -23.97 -31.65
CA THR A 154 -2.40 -24.55 -32.43
C THR A 154 -2.84 -25.86 -31.78
N PRO A 155 -4.12 -26.11 -31.48
CA PRO A 155 -4.61 -27.47 -31.29
C PRO A 155 -4.91 -28.07 -32.67
N SER A 156 -4.01 -28.93 -33.14
CA SER A 156 -4.27 -29.80 -34.30
C SER A 156 -5.42 -30.76 -33.98
N ARG A 157 -6.47 -30.64 -34.78
CA ARG A 157 -7.64 -31.52 -34.83
C ARG A 157 -7.32 -32.71 -35.73
N LEU A 158 -7.23 -33.91 -35.18
CA LEU A 158 -7.31 -35.20 -35.90
C LEU A 158 -8.20 -36.11 -35.05
N ARG A 159 -9.48 -36.22 -35.43
CA ARG A 159 -10.13 -37.30 -36.20
C ARG A 159 -10.30 -38.56 -35.38
#